data_AF-A0A2V9J6E0-F1
#
_entry.id   AF-A0A2V9J6E0-F1
#
_cell.length_a   1.000
_cell.length_b   1.000
_cell.length_c   1.000
_cell.angle_alpha   90.00
_cell.angle_beta   90.00
_cell.angle_gamma   90.00
#
_symmetry.space_group_name_H-M   'P 1'
#
loop_
_entity.id
_entity.type
_entity.pdbx_description
1 polymer ?
#
loop_
_entity_poly.entity_id
_entity_poly.type
_entity_poly.pdbx_seq_one_letter_code
_entity_poly.pdbx_strand_id
1 'polypeptide(L)'
;VTIYGLGFSPAEALLLQKPQYQPESPLDTNVARPLPPGTVRTPTTSAQVWGTPVPVVPIMIATGQIIRSTLASSLLEFYAGYTGGVFHSHWSKTALQEQLSRIASEVHSQYELAYVPDTLSQTGFHRIEVQVKRPGVKVRTRAGYFYPEKSP
;
A
#
# COMPACT_ATOMS: atom_id res chain seq x y z
N VAL A 1 17.89 10.25 -8.81
CA VAL A 1 16.55 9.66 -9.00
C VAL A 1 15.71 9.98 -7.78
N THR A 2 14.54 10.58 -7.97
CA THR A 2 13.59 10.96 -6.90
C THR A 2 12.35 10.07 -7.01
N ILE A 3 11.89 9.48 -5.91
CA ILE A 3 10.75 8.56 -5.91
C ILE A 3 9.53 9.25 -5.30
N TYR A 4 8.42 9.28 -6.05
CA TYR A 4 7.11 9.70 -5.56
C TYR A 4 6.19 8.49 -5.48
N GLY A 5 5.50 8.34 -4.36
CA GLY A 5 4.64 7.19 -4.10
C GLY A 5 3.18 7.59 -3.85
N LEU A 6 2.26 6.80 -4.40
CA LEU A 6 0.83 6.93 -4.15
C LEU A 6 0.30 5.60 -3.60
N GLY A 7 -0.26 5.66 -2.39
CA GLY A 7 -0.84 4.50 -1.71
C GLY A 7 -2.35 4.44 -1.90
N PHE A 8 -2.85 3.28 -2.31
CA PHE A 8 -4.28 3.00 -2.41
C PHE A 8 -4.68 2.01 -1.32
N SER A 9 -5.72 2.34 -0.54
CA SER A 9 -6.33 1.38 0.37
C SER A 9 -7.66 0.90 -0.20
N PRO A 10 -7.84 -0.41 -0.44
CA PRO A 10 -9.13 -0.96 -0.85
C PRO A 10 -10.11 -1.11 0.32
N ALA A 11 -9.72 -0.77 1.55
CA ALA A 11 -10.52 -1.06 2.75
C ALA A 11 -11.93 -0.48 2.69
N GLU A 12 -12.09 0.76 2.21
CA GLU A 12 -13.41 1.39 2.07
C GLU A 12 -14.25 0.72 0.97
N ALA A 13 -13.64 0.41 -0.18
CA ALA A 13 -14.31 -0.32 -1.25
C ALA A 13 -14.76 -1.71 -0.79
N LEU A 14 -13.95 -2.40 0.02
CA LEU A 14 -14.28 -3.71 0.59
C LEU A 14 -15.37 -3.62 1.66
N LEU A 15 -15.37 -2.56 2.48
CA LEU A 15 -16.44 -2.30 3.46
C LEU A 15 -17.78 -1.96 2.80
N LEU A 16 -17.74 -1.24 1.67
CA LEU A 16 -18.92 -0.85 0.90
C LEU A 16 -19.37 -1.94 -0.10
N GLN A 17 -18.52 -2.93 -0.37
CA GLN A 17 -18.85 -4.02 -1.28
C GLN A 17 -19.93 -4.88 -0.65
N LYS A 18 -21.15 -4.77 -1.20
CA LYS A 18 -22.25 -5.65 -0.82
C LYS A 18 -21.81 -7.10 -1.10
N PRO A 19 -21.97 -8.03 -0.13
CA PRO A 19 -21.65 -9.43 -0.37
C PRO A 19 -22.45 -9.93 -1.58
N GLN A 20 -21.74 -10.33 -2.64
CA GLN A 20 -22.38 -10.94 -3.79
C GLN A 20 -22.76 -12.37 -3.43
N TYR A 21 -24.06 -12.62 -3.35
CA TYR A 21 -24.60 -13.97 -3.26
C TYR A 21 -24.45 -14.63 -4.63
N GLN A 22 -23.59 -15.64 -4.75
CA GLN A 22 -23.64 -16.52 -5.93
C GLN A 22 -24.90 -17.38 -5.79
N PRO A 23 -25.88 -17.25 -6.71
CA PRO A 23 -27.00 -18.18 -6.73
C PRO A 23 -26.44 -19.59 -6.90
N GLU A 24 -26.97 -20.54 -6.13
CA GLU A 24 -26.51 -21.93 -6.18
C GLU A 24 -26.55 -22.42 -7.63
N SER A 25 -25.41 -22.88 -8.14
CA SER A 25 -25.36 -23.51 -9.45
C SER A 25 -26.19 -24.79 -9.39
N PRO A 26 -27.05 -25.08 -10.37
CA PRO A 26 -27.81 -26.34 -10.40
C PRO A 26 -26.90 -27.58 -10.46
N LEU A 27 -25.61 -27.41 -10.76
CA LEU A 27 -24.60 -28.47 -10.74
C LEU A 27 -24.09 -28.79 -9.32
N ASP A 28 -24.28 -27.89 -8.35
CA ASP A 28 -23.84 -28.08 -6.96
C ASP A 28 -24.86 -28.84 -6.09
N THR A 29 -26.03 -29.16 -6.65
CA THR A 29 -27.14 -29.83 -5.94
C THR A 29 -26.79 -31.23 -5.45
N ASN A 30 -25.75 -31.87 -6.01
CA ASN A 30 -25.38 -33.26 -5.73
C ASN A 30 -24.02 -33.43 -5.02
N VAL A 31 -23.39 -32.33 -4.59
CA VAL A 31 -22.10 -32.42 -3.89
C VAL A 31 -22.39 -32.60 -2.39
N ALA A 32 -21.90 -33.70 -1.80
CA ALA A 32 -22.02 -33.98 -0.38
C ALA A 32 -21.21 -32.96 0.43
N ARG A 33 -21.80 -31.78 0.69
CA ARG A 33 -21.18 -30.73 1.50
C ARG A 33 -20.90 -31.29 2.91
N PRO A 34 -19.74 -31.00 3.51
CA PRO A 34 -19.42 -31.47 4.85
C PRO A 34 -20.47 -30.96 5.85
N LEU A 35 -20.97 -31.84 6.72
CA LEU A 35 -21.91 -31.47 7.77
C LEU A 35 -21.19 -31.34 9.11
N PRO A 36 -21.66 -30.46 10.02
CA PRO A 36 -21.15 -30.39 11.39
C PRO A 36 -21.21 -31.76 12.09
N PRO A 37 -20.22 -32.09 12.94
CA PRO A 37 -20.21 -33.33 13.72
C PRO A 37 -21.51 -33.50 14.53
N GLY A 38 -22.07 -34.72 14.57
CA GLY A 38 -23.29 -35.04 15.32
C GLY A 38 -24.61 -34.79 14.58
N THR A 39 -24.57 -34.36 13.32
CA THR A 39 -25.77 -34.19 12.48
C THR A 39 -25.99 -35.39 11.55
N VAL A 40 -27.24 -35.79 11.35
CA VAL A 40 -27.60 -36.91 10.46
C VAL A 40 -27.56 -36.43 9.01
N ARG A 41 -26.90 -37.20 8.13
CA ARG A 41 -26.83 -36.96 6.68
C ARG A 41 -28.19 -37.25 6.05
N THR A 42 -29.07 -36.26 6.05
CA THR A 42 -30.30 -36.28 5.26
C THR A 42 -30.32 -35.10 4.29
N PRO A 43 -30.99 -35.23 3.13
CA PRO A 43 -31.14 -34.11 2.18
C PRO A 43 -31.72 -32.85 2.82
N THR A 44 -32.62 -33.01 3.80
CA THR A 44 -33.22 -31.92 4.56
C THR A 44 -32.20 -31.24 5.49
N THR A 45 -31.37 -32.00 6.19
CA THR A 45 -30.31 -31.44 7.06
C THR A 45 -29.30 -30.61 6.26
N SER A 46 -28.87 -31.10 5.09
CA SER A 46 -27.97 -30.33 4.21
C SER A 46 -28.60 -29.04 3.70
N ALA A 47 -29.88 -29.07 3.34
CA ALA A 47 -30.60 -27.89 2.86
C ALA A 47 -30.79 -26.85 3.97
N GLN A 48 -30.99 -27.25 5.23
CA GLN A 48 -31.11 -26.28 6.34
C GLN A 48 -29.78 -25.64 6.74
N VAL A 49 -28.70 -26.41 6.74
CA VAL A 49 -27.35 -25.94 7.12
C VAL A 49 -26.76 -25.02 6.05
N TRP A 50 -26.97 -25.33 4.78
CA TRP A 50 -26.36 -24.60 3.66
C TRP A 50 -27.33 -23.70 2.89
N GLY A 51 -28.64 -23.89 3.02
CA GLY A 51 -29.68 -23.07 2.41
C GLY A 51 -30.09 -21.85 3.25
N THR A 52 -29.55 -21.71 4.47
CA THR A 52 -29.61 -20.45 5.21
C THR A 52 -28.37 -19.62 4.89
N PRO A 53 -28.50 -18.40 4.33
CA PRO A 53 -27.34 -17.58 3.98
C PRO A 53 -26.68 -17.08 5.26
N VAL A 54 -25.61 -17.74 5.71
CA VAL A 54 -24.75 -17.19 6.77
C VAL A 54 -23.60 -16.46 6.08
N PRO A 55 -23.48 -15.12 6.23
CA PRO A 55 -22.49 -14.30 5.52
C PRO A 55 -21.11 -14.40 6.18
N VAL A 56 -20.56 -15.61 6.34
CA VAL A 56 -19.29 -15.82 7.07
C VAL A 56 -18.07 -15.61 6.16
N VAL A 57 -18.24 -15.64 4.84
CA VAL A 57 -17.12 -15.73 3.89
C VAL A 57 -16.39 -14.40 3.55
N PRO A 58 -16.93 -13.17 3.71
CA PRO A 58 -16.15 -11.99 3.29
C PRO A 58 -15.08 -11.52 4.29
N ILE A 59 -15.06 -12.00 5.55
CA ILE A 59 -14.13 -11.46 6.56
C ILE A 59 -12.70 -12.00 6.39
N MET A 60 -12.52 -13.24 5.92
CA MET A 60 -11.17 -13.85 5.85
C MET A 60 -10.28 -13.28 4.73
N ILE A 61 -10.86 -12.86 3.61
CA ILE A 61 -10.09 -12.32 2.47
C ILE A 61 -9.73 -10.84 2.67
N ALA A 62 -10.54 -10.11 3.45
CA ALA A 62 -10.29 -8.71 3.78
C ALA A 62 -9.08 -8.52 4.71
N THR A 63 -8.87 -9.41 5.68
CA THR A 63 -7.78 -9.28 6.68
C THR A 63 -6.39 -9.39 6.03
N GLY A 64 -6.21 -10.28 5.06
CA GLY A 64 -4.93 -10.46 4.38
C GLY A 64 -4.48 -9.27 3.53
N GLN A 65 -5.44 -8.54 2.94
CA GLN A 65 -5.16 -7.35 2.12
C GLN A 65 -4.83 -6.13 2.99
N ILE A 66 -5.46 -5.99 4.17
CA ILE A 66 -5.23 -4.87 5.08
C ILE A 66 -3.82 -4.91 5.70
N ILE A 67 -3.31 -6.10 6.07
CA ILE A 67 -1.96 -6.21 6.65
C ILE A 67 -0.87 -5.91 5.60
N ARG A 68 -1.08 -6.30 4.34
CA ARG A 68 -0.12 -6.05 3.26
C ARG A 68 -0.04 -4.57 2.87
N SER A 69 -1.17 -3.86 2.88
CA SER A 69 -1.23 -2.45 2.45
C SER A 69 -0.54 -1.49 3.43
N THR A 70 -0.60 -1.77 4.73
CA THR A 70 0.06 -0.96 5.77
C THR A 70 1.58 -1.09 5.70
N LEU A 71 2.10 -2.32 5.54
CA LEU A 71 3.53 -2.57 5.39
C LEU A 71 4.08 -1.95 4.11
N ALA A 72 3.38 -2.11 2.98
CA ALA A 72 3.79 -1.51 1.71
C ALA A 72 3.84 0.02 1.80
N SER A 73 2.83 0.66 2.41
CA SER A 73 2.79 2.12 2.57
C SER A 73 3.97 2.64 3.38
N SER A 74 4.33 1.96 4.48
CA SER A 74 5.48 2.32 5.33
C SER A 74 6.81 2.24 4.57
N LEU A 75 7.01 1.20 3.75
CA LEU A 75 8.23 1.07 2.93
C LEU A 75 8.29 2.14 1.83
N LEU A 76 7.18 2.39 1.14
CA LEU A 76 7.12 3.41 0.10
C LEU A 76 7.39 4.81 0.67
N GLU A 77 6.83 5.12 1.84
CA GLU A 77 7.09 6.37 2.55
C GLU A 77 8.56 6.52 2.89
N PHE A 78 9.18 5.46 3.42
CA PHE A 78 10.61 5.44 3.74
C PHE A 78 11.49 5.70 2.50
N TYR A 79 11.25 4.98 1.39
CA TYR A 79 12.03 5.15 0.17
C TYR A 79 11.80 6.51 -0.50
N ALA A 80 10.55 6.98 -0.54
CA ALA A 80 10.25 8.31 -1.05
C ALA A 80 10.99 9.38 -0.25
N GLY A 81 10.89 9.34 1.09
CA GLY A 81 11.60 10.25 1.99
C GLY A 81 13.12 10.21 1.82
N TYR A 82 13.72 9.01 1.71
CA TYR A 82 15.16 8.86 1.54
C TYR A 82 15.69 9.51 0.24
N THR A 83 14.88 9.49 -0.82
CA THR A 83 15.23 10.14 -2.09
C THR A 83 14.84 11.63 -2.16
N GLY A 84 14.16 12.14 -1.14
CA GLY A 84 13.63 13.51 -1.08
C GLY A 84 12.23 13.67 -1.66
N GLY A 85 11.63 12.62 -2.23
CA GLY A 85 10.27 12.63 -2.77
C GLY A 85 9.19 12.40 -1.71
N VAL A 86 7.92 12.37 -2.12
CA VAL A 86 6.73 12.34 -1.23
C VAL A 86 5.95 11.04 -1.38
N PHE A 87 5.42 10.54 -0.27
CA PHE A 87 4.37 9.54 -0.28
C PHE A 87 3.05 10.15 0.18
N HIS A 88 1.97 9.84 -0.53
CA HIS A 88 0.63 10.20 -0.13
C HIS A 88 -0.29 8.97 -0.08
N SER A 89 -1.01 8.81 1.02
CA SER A 89 -2.06 7.80 1.18
C SER A 89 -3.40 8.49 1.45
N HIS A 90 -4.29 8.61 0.47
CA HIS A 90 -5.63 9.17 0.67
C HIS A 90 -6.69 8.37 -0.10
N TRP A 91 -7.92 8.36 0.42
CA TRP A 91 -8.96 7.38 0.09
C TRP A 91 -10.12 7.94 -0.73
N SER A 92 -9.89 8.95 -1.59
CA SER A 92 -10.95 9.52 -2.43
C SER A 92 -10.45 9.90 -3.82
N LYS A 93 -11.30 9.73 -4.85
CA LYS A 93 -11.00 10.14 -6.23
C LYS A 93 -10.67 11.63 -6.32
N THR A 94 -11.37 12.48 -5.57
CA THR A 94 -11.10 13.92 -5.54
C THR A 94 -9.74 14.21 -4.92
N ALA A 95 -9.41 13.53 -3.82
CA ALA A 95 -8.11 13.65 -3.15
C ALA A 95 -6.95 13.18 -4.04
N LEU A 96 -7.19 12.17 -4.90
CA LEU A 96 -6.19 11.68 -5.85
C LEU A 96 -5.84 12.73 -6.91
N GLN A 97 -6.86 13.33 -7.54
CA GLN A 97 -6.63 14.36 -8.56
C GLN A 97 -5.87 15.56 -7.98
N GLU A 98 -6.21 15.95 -6.75
CA GLU A 98 -5.51 17.01 -6.04
C GLU A 98 -4.05 16.65 -5.75
N GLN A 99 -3.78 15.44 -5.27
CA GLN A 99 -2.41 14.99 -4.98
C GLN A 99 -1.56 14.84 -6.24
N LEU A 100 -2.14 14.31 -7.32
CA LEU A 100 -1.45 14.22 -8.60
C LEU A 100 -1.10 15.61 -9.14
N SER A 101 -2.03 16.57 -9.05
CA SER A 101 -1.79 17.97 -9.41
C SER A 101 -0.68 18.61 -8.57
N ARG A 102 -0.68 18.36 -7.25
CA ARG A 102 0.39 18.82 -6.34
C ARG A 102 1.75 18.24 -6.73
N ILE A 103 1.85 16.94 -6.98
CA ILE A 103 3.10 16.29 -7.44
C ILE A 103 3.55 16.89 -8.77
N ALA A 104 2.65 17.07 -9.72
CA ALA A 104 2.99 17.67 -11.01
C ALA A 104 3.55 19.10 -10.86
N SER A 105 2.94 19.92 -10.00
CA SER A 105 3.44 21.26 -9.68
C SER A 105 4.80 21.23 -8.97
N GLU A 106 5.04 20.24 -8.10
CA GLU A 106 6.30 20.07 -7.37
C GLU A 106 7.44 19.65 -8.31
N VAL A 107 7.18 18.72 -9.23
CA VAL A 107 8.14 18.28 -10.26
C VAL A 107 8.60 19.46 -11.12
N HIS A 108 7.69 20.38 -11.46
CA HIS A 108 8.06 21.57 -12.23
C HIS A 108 8.91 22.57 -11.43
N SER A 109 8.93 22.47 -10.10
CA SER A 109 9.64 23.35 -9.19
C SER A 109 10.90 22.70 -8.59
N GLN A 110 11.37 21.59 -9.16
CA GLN A 110 12.53 20.87 -8.67
C GLN A 110 13.83 21.54 -9.12
N TYR A 111 14.75 21.73 -8.18
CA TYR A 111 16.12 22.19 -8.45
C TYR A 111 17.09 21.02 -8.35
N GLU A 112 18.00 20.91 -9.32
CA GLU A 112 19.11 19.96 -9.28
C GLU A 112 20.37 20.66 -8.77
N LEU A 113 20.96 20.10 -7.71
CA LEU A 113 22.20 20.60 -7.10
C LEU A 113 23.27 19.52 -7.22
N ALA A 114 24.42 19.88 -7.79
CA ALA A 114 25.59 19.02 -7.85
C ALA A 114 26.64 19.48 -6.83
N TYR A 115 27.21 18.52 -6.11
CA TYR A 115 28.29 18.74 -5.15
C TYR A 115 29.35 17.67 -5.34
N VAL A 116 30.61 18.07 -5.38
CA VAL A 116 31.76 17.18 -5.44
C VAL A 116 32.48 17.28 -4.09
N PRO A 117 32.58 16.18 -3.32
CA PRO A 117 33.29 16.19 -2.04
C PRO A 117 34.81 16.27 -2.26
N ASP A 118 35.47 17.15 -1.51
CA ASP A 118 36.92 17.37 -1.62
C ASP A 118 37.75 16.23 -1.01
N THR A 119 37.19 15.41 -0.12
CA THR A 119 37.90 14.29 0.51
C THR A 119 36.95 13.11 0.75
N LEU A 120 37.09 12.08 -0.08
CA LEU A 120 36.37 10.81 0.05
C LEU A 120 37.19 9.78 0.85
N SER A 121 37.75 10.18 1.99
CA SER A 121 38.58 9.31 2.82
C SER A 121 37.77 8.34 3.67
N GLN A 122 36.50 8.67 3.96
CA GLN A 122 35.61 7.83 4.76
C GLN A 122 34.66 7.03 3.86
N THR A 123 34.73 5.71 4.02
CA THR A 123 33.79 4.75 3.43
C THR A 123 32.49 4.74 4.23
N GLY A 124 31.38 4.36 3.61
CA GLY A 124 30.08 4.29 4.27
C GLY A 124 29.11 5.42 3.87
N PHE A 125 28.14 5.70 4.74
CA PHE A 125 27.05 6.63 4.45
C PHE A 125 27.42 8.09 4.76
N HIS A 126 27.20 8.96 3.78
CA HIS A 126 27.42 10.40 3.86
C HIS A 126 26.08 11.14 3.79
N ARG A 127 25.73 11.84 4.87
CA ARG A 127 24.48 12.61 4.94
C ARG A 127 24.56 13.88 4.08
N ILE A 128 23.49 14.18 3.37
CA ILE A 128 23.33 15.45 2.63
C ILE A 128 22.36 16.34 3.39
N GLU A 129 22.70 17.62 3.51
CA GLU A 129 21.81 18.66 4.04
C GLU A 129 21.88 19.88 3.12
N VAL A 130 20.73 20.47 2.81
CA VAL A 130 20.64 21.73 2.07
C VAL A 130 19.92 22.74 2.94
N GLN A 131 20.58 23.86 3.19
CA GLN A 131 20.02 25.00 3.89
C GLN A 131 19.78 26.13 2.89
N VAL A 132 18.62 26.78 3.01
CA VAL A 132 18.22 27.90 2.15
C VAL A 132 17.99 29.13 2.99
N LYS A 133 18.36 30.30 2.47
CA LYS A 133 18.20 31.58 3.18
C LYS A 133 16.75 32.08 3.20
N ARG A 134 15.90 31.57 2.31
CA ARG A 134 14.51 32.02 2.17
C ARG A 134 13.67 31.50 3.36
N PRO A 135 12.98 32.38 4.11
CA PRO A 135 12.11 31.94 5.19
C PRO A 135 10.81 31.30 4.64
N GLY A 136 10.22 30.41 5.42
CA GLY A 136 8.90 29.82 5.14
C GLY A 136 8.85 28.76 4.04
N VAL A 137 9.99 28.22 3.61
CA VAL A 137 10.03 27.14 2.61
C VAL A 137 10.39 25.80 3.25
N LYS A 138 9.76 24.73 2.76
CA LYS A 138 10.09 23.36 3.13
C LYS A 138 11.13 22.84 2.14
N VAL A 139 12.35 22.58 2.62
CA VAL A 139 13.41 21.96 1.81
C VAL A 139 13.31 20.45 1.92
N ARG A 140 13.38 19.76 0.79
CA ARG A 140 13.47 18.31 0.71
C ARG A 140 14.69 17.93 -0.09
N THR A 141 15.46 16.99 0.42
CA THR A 141 16.66 16.50 -0.24
C THR A 141 16.74 15.00 -0.07
N ARG A 142 17.55 14.36 -0.92
CA ARG A 142 18.04 13.02 -0.61
C ARG A 142 18.71 13.00 0.76
N ALA A 143 18.55 11.90 1.49
CA ALA A 143 19.14 11.74 2.82
C ALA A 143 20.68 11.69 2.77
N GLY A 144 21.24 11.15 1.69
CA GLY A 144 22.68 11.01 1.55
C GLY A 144 23.11 10.13 0.39
N TYR A 145 24.38 9.73 0.39
CA TYR A 145 24.97 8.77 -0.55
C TYR A 145 25.87 7.78 0.19
N PHE A 146 26.08 6.61 -0.40
CA PHE A 146 27.08 5.66 0.08
C PHE A 146 28.35 5.80 -0.75
N TYR A 147 29.49 5.86 -0.06
CA TYR A 147 30.79 5.75 -0.69
C TYR A 147 31.35 4.35 -0.43
N PRO A 148 31.58 3.54 -1.47
CA PRO A 148 32.00 2.16 -1.30
C PRO A 148 33.42 2.09 -0.74
N GLU A 149 33.68 1.04 0.04
CA GLU A 149 35.05 0.67 0.39
C GLU A 149 35.79 0.22 -0.87
N LYS A 150 37.04 0.65 -1.00
CA LYS A 150 37.87 0.27 -2.14
C LYS A 150 38.21 -1.20 -1.97
N SER A 151 37.55 -2.08 -2.72
CA SER A 151 37.89 -3.51 -2.73
C SER A 151 39.35 -3.68 -3.17
N PRO A 152 40.14 -4.54 -2.50
CA PRO A 152 41.53 -4.81 -2.85
C PRO A 152 41.67 -5.51 -4.21
#